data_AF-A0A920T550-F1
#
_entry.id   AF-A0A920T550-F1
#
_cell.length_a   1.000
_cell.length_b   1.000
_cell.length_c   1.000
_cell.angle_alpha   90.00
_cell.angle_beta   90.00
_cell.angle_gamma   90.00
#
_symmetry.space_group_name_H-M   'P 1'
#
loop_
_entity.id
_entity.type
_entity.pdbx_description
1 polymer ?
#
loop_
_entity_poly.entity_id
_entity_poly.type
_entity_poly.pdbx_seq_one_letter_code
_entity_poly.pdbx_strand_id
1 'polypeptide(L)' 'MNLYKPPGVSESIDWAMALERIGNSDLTEDGITATIGALLKYREDQQKVLEYGLDKVIEDAYARAV' A
#
# COMPACT_ATOMS: atom_id res chain seq x y z
N MET A 1 -6.12 -10.58 -3.26
CA MET A 1 -4.66 -10.83 -3.33
C MET A 1 -4.18 -11.56 -2.07
N ASN A 2 -3.20 -12.48 -2.16
CA ASN A 2 -2.63 -13.18 -0.99
C ASN A 2 -1.15 -12.82 -0.76
N LEU A 3 -0.90 -11.93 0.21
CA LEU A 3 0.45 -11.53 0.62
C LEU A 3 1.05 -12.56 1.57
N TYR A 4 2.34 -12.83 1.45
CA TYR A 4 3.05 -13.72 2.37
C TYR A 4 3.08 -13.15 3.78
N LYS A 5 3.36 -11.84 3.90
CA LYS A 5 3.23 -11.11 5.16
C LYS A 5 2.45 -9.82 4.92
N PRO A 6 1.11 -9.83 5.12
CA PRO A 6 0.33 -8.61 5.02
C PRO A 6 0.76 -7.61 6.11
N PRO A 7 0.71 -6.30 5.84
CA PRO A 7 0.99 -5.29 6.84
C PRO A 7 -0.10 -5.30 7.92
N GLY A 8 0.28 -4.95 9.15
CA GLY A 8 -0.67 -4.69 10.23
C GLY A 8 -1.45 -3.39 10.01
N VAL A 9 -2.56 -3.26 10.75
CA VAL A 9 -3.40 -2.04 10.70
C VAL A 9 -2.59 -0.81 11.11
N SER A 10 -1.86 -0.87 12.22
CA SER A 10 -1.04 0.25 12.70
C SER A 10 0.06 0.63 11.70
N GLU A 11 0.74 -0.36 11.11
CA GLU A 11 1.78 -0.12 10.10
C GLU A 11 1.22 0.60 8.86
N SER A 12 -0.01 0.24 8.45
CA SER A 12 -0.70 0.86 7.32
C SER A 12 -1.07 2.32 7.62
N ILE A 13 -1.56 2.60 8.83
CA ILE A 13 -1.88 3.96 9.29
C ILE A 13 -0.61 4.81 9.38
N ASP A 14 0.44 4.29 10.00
CA ASP A 14 1.72 4.99 10.16
C ASP A 14 2.35 5.36 8.83
N TRP A 15 2.28 4.45 7.85
CA TRP A 15 2.76 4.70 6.48
C TRP A 15 1.94 5.78 5.78
N ALA A 16 0.61 5.74 5.87
CA ALA A 16 -0.25 6.77 5.27
C ALA A 16 0.00 8.15 5.89
N MET A 17 0.13 8.24 7.22
CA MET A 17 0.49 9.49 7.90
C MET A 17 1.89 10.00 7.51
N ALA A 18 2.85 9.10 7.29
CA ALA A 18 4.18 9.48 6.84
C ALA A 18 4.15 10.08 5.43
N LEU A 19 3.35 9.50 4.52
CA LEU A 19 3.14 10.00 3.17
C LEU A 19 2.51 11.41 3.17
N GLU A 20 1.49 11.63 3.99
CA GLU A 20 0.87 12.95 4.17
C GLU A 20 1.92 13.99 4.61
N ARG A 21 2.76 13.65 5.59
CA ARG A 21 3.77 14.56 6.15
C ARG A 21 4.87 14.97 5.17
N ILE A 22 5.21 14.11 4.20
CA ILE A 22 6.19 14.44 3.16
C ILE A 22 5.55 15.19 1.97
N GLY A 23 4.30 15.64 2.11
CA GLY A 23 3.57 16.41 1.09
C GLY A 23 2.94 15.54 0.01
N ASN A 24 2.85 14.22 0.24
CA ASN A 24 2.21 13.28 -0.68
C ASN A 24 0.80 12.95 -0.18
N SER A 25 -0.02 14.00 -0.08
CA SER A 25 -1.36 13.97 0.50
C SER A 25 -2.33 13.04 -0.23
N ASP A 26 -2.11 12.81 -1.53
CA ASP A 26 -3.05 12.12 -2.41
C ASP A 26 -2.66 10.66 -2.73
N LEU A 27 -1.75 10.04 -1.96
CA LEU A 27 -1.31 8.66 -2.18
C LEU A 27 -1.05 8.39 -3.68
N THR A 28 -0.29 9.29 -4.31
CA THR A 28 -0.01 9.21 -5.75
C THR A 28 0.65 7.87 -6.10
N GLU A 29 0.43 7.36 -7.31
CA GLU A 29 1.04 6.09 -7.75
C GLU A 29 2.57 6.08 -7.60
N ASP A 30 3.22 7.19 -7.95
CA ASP A 30 4.67 7.38 -7.75
C ASP A 30 5.05 7.35 -6.26
N GLY A 31 4.27 8.03 -5.42
CA GLY A 31 4.47 8.07 -3.97
C GLY A 31 4.34 6.71 -3.30
N ILE A 32 3.29 5.98 -3.67
CA ILE A 32 3.08 4.62 -3.21
C ILE A 32 4.23 3.75 -3.71
N THR A 33 4.53 3.74 -5.00
CA THR A 33 5.58 2.88 -5.58
C THR A 33 6.94 3.16 -4.95
N ALA A 34 7.28 4.42 -4.69
CA ALA A 34 8.54 4.80 -4.06
C ALA A 34 8.63 4.37 -2.58
N THR A 35 7.51 4.21 -1.89
CA THR A 35 7.47 3.98 -0.44
C THR A 35 6.82 2.67 -0.02
N ILE A 36 6.30 1.87 -0.96
CA ILE A 36 5.57 0.63 -0.67
C ILE A 36 6.44 -0.38 0.08
N GLY A 37 7.77 -0.31 -0.09
CA GLY A 37 8.72 -1.13 0.68
C GLY A 37 8.76 -0.81 2.18
N ALA A 38 8.30 0.38 2.59
CA ALA A 38 8.11 0.73 3.99
C ALA A 38 6.91 -0.03 4.60
N LEU A 39 5.93 -0.41 3.79
CA LEU A 39 4.75 -1.18 4.22
C LEU A 39 4.94 -2.68 3.99
N LEU A 40 5.37 -3.08 2.80
CA LEU A 40 5.57 -4.46 2.37
C LEU A 40 7.05 -4.82 2.43
N LYS A 41 7.45 -5.61 3.43
CA LYS A 41 8.86 -5.91 3.69
C LYS A 41 9.46 -6.93 2.72
N TYR A 42 8.64 -7.75 2.08
CA TYR A 42 9.07 -8.78 1.14
C TYR A 42 8.95 -8.26 -0.29
N ARG A 43 10.00 -8.46 -1.09
CA ARG A 43 10.06 -7.99 -2.48
C ARG A 43 8.99 -8.65 -3.33
N GLU A 44 8.70 -9.91 -3.07
CA GLU A 44 7.67 -10.69 -3.74
C GLU A 44 6.27 -10.13 -3.46
N ASP A 45 6.02 -9.66 -2.24
CA ASP A 45 4.75 -9.02 -1.89
C ASP A 45 4.63 -7.62 -2.51
N GLN A 46 5.74 -6.87 -2.59
CA GLN A 46 5.79 -5.61 -3.35
C GLN A 46 5.47 -5.86 -4.84
N GLN A 47 6.11 -6.85 -5.46
CA GLN A 47 5.88 -7.19 -6.86
C GLN A 47 4.43 -7.59 -7.12
N LYS A 48 3.84 -8.44 -6.28
CA LYS A 48 2.42 -8.81 -6.41
C LYS A 48 1.50 -7.59 -6.39
N VAL A 49 1.75 -6.63 -5.50
CA VAL A 49 0.94 -5.40 -5.41
C VAL A 49 1.10 -4.53 -6.66
N LEU A 50 2.34 -4.33 -7.11
CA LEU A 50 2.62 -3.52 -8.31
C LEU A 50 2.07 -4.17 -9.60
N GLU A 51 2.20 -5.49 -9.74
CA GLU A 51 1.68 -6.24 -10.91
C GLU A 51 0.15 -6.30 -10.94
N TYR A 52 -0.50 -6.32 -9.78
CA TYR A 52 -1.96 -6.34 -9.70
C TYR A 52 -2.61 -4.99 -10.00
N GLY A 53 -1.89 -3.90 -9.75
CA GLY A 53 -2.36 -2.52 -9.93
C GLY A 53 -2.93 -1.95 -8.63
N LEU A 54 -2.54 -0.71 -8.31
CA LEU A 54 -2.96 -0.02 -7.08
C LEU A 54 -4.45 0.34 -7.10
N ASP A 55 -4.99 0.68 -8.27
CA ASP A 55 -6.41 0.88 -8.53
C ASP A 55 -7.22 -0.33 -8.04
N LYS A 56 -6.81 -1.53 -8.45
CA LYS A 56 -7.49 -2.77 -8.06
C LYS A 56 -7.35 -3.08 -6.58
N VAL A 57 -6.19 -2.78 -5.98
CA VAL A 57 -6.02 -2.94 -4.52
C VAL A 57 -7.02 -2.07 -3.76
N ILE A 58 -7.23 -0.84 -4.20
CA ILE A 58 -8.18 0.11 -3.60
C ILE A 58 -9.62 -0.38 -3.78
N GLU A 59 -10.01 -0.79 -5.00
CA GLU A 59 -11.34 -1.35 -5.28
C GLU A 59 -11.65 -2.55 -4.37
N ASP A 60 -10.70 -3.49 -4.28
CA ASP A 60 -10.79 -4.67 -3.42
C ASP A 60 -10.91 -4.31 -1.93
N ALA A 61 -10.22 -3.26 -1.49
CA ALA A 61 -10.27 -2.79 -0.10
C ALA A 61 -11.62 -2.17 0.23
N TYR A 62 -12.17 -1.33 -0.66
CA TYR A 62 -13.52 -0.79 -0.51
C TYR A 62 -14.59 -1.87 -0.50
N ALA A 63 -14.49 -2.86 -1.39
CA ALA A 63 -15.43 -3.97 -1.46
C ALA A 63 -15.45 -4.85 -0.20
N ARG A 64 -14.33 -4.89 0.56
CA ARG A 64 -14.23 -5.61 1.85
C ARG A 64 -14.69 -4.80 3.06
N ALA A 65 -14.79 -3.48 2.93
CA ALA A 65 -15.17 -2.58 4.03
C ALA A 65 -16.69 -2.39 4.15
N VAL A 66 -17.46 -2.87 3.18
CA VAL A 66 -18.94 -2.86 3.11
C VAL A 66 -19.46 -4.26 3.41
#